data_AF-A0A438WFB6-F1
#
_entry.id   AF-A0A438WFB6-F1
#
_cell.length_a   1.000
_cell.length_b   1.000
_cell.length_c   1.000
_cell.angle_alpha   90.00
_cell.angle_beta   90.00
_cell.angle_gamma   90.00
#
_symmetry.space_group_name_H-M   'P 1'
#
loop_
_entity.id
_entity.type
_entity.pdbx_description
1 polymer ?
#
loop_
_entity_poly.entity_id
_entity_poly.type
_entity_poly.pdbx_seq_one_letter_code
_entity_poly.pdbx_strand_id
1 'polypeptide(L)'
;RYAKNIKPEVGSNAEFNIDYSSQYFSGRAAAFYQALDNFISQYAQNLIVTNLNQAIRIYGYEVGGTFRYKGVSLNVGISRTWPTTRGYLMADSYELAASTGNVFIIKLDYTIPKTGINLAWLSRFVTGL
;
A
#
# COMPACT_ATOMS: atom_id res chain seq x y z
N ARG A 1 -6.81 24.75 18.10
CA ARG A 1 -7.40 25.98 17.47
C ARG A 1 -7.35 25.79 15.96
N TYR A 2 -8.25 26.36 15.15
CA TYR A 2 -8.20 26.22 13.68
C TYR A 2 -7.74 27.53 13.03
N ALA A 3 -6.98 27.43 11.94
CA ALA A 3 -6.69 28.59 11.09
C ALA A 3 -7.99 29.09 10.44
N LYS A 4 -8.09 30.42 10.25
CA LYS A 4 -9.33 31.08 9.78
C LYS A 4 -9.74 30.70 8.35
N ASN A 5 -8.80 30.22 7.53
CA ASN A 5 -8.98 29.95 6.10
C ASN A 5 -8.54 28.53 5.72
N ILE A 6 -9.04 27.52 6.43
CA ILE A 6 -8.77 26.12 6.08
C ILE A 6 -9.53 25.77 4.80
N LYS A 7 -8.81 25.19 3.85
CA LYS A 7 -9.37 24.61 2.62
C LYS A 7 -9.64 23.12 2.82
N PRO A 8 -10.61 22.54 2.11
CA PRO A 8 -10.79 21.09 2.11
C PRO A 8 -9.56 20.40 1.52
N GLU A 9 -9.25 19.22 2.05
CA GLU A 9 -8.29 18.31 1.43
C GLU A 9 -8.84 17.87 0.07
N VAL A 10 -7.97 17.88 -0.94
CA VAL A 10 -8.34 17.49 -2.30
C VAL A 10 -7.45 16.34 -2.72
N GLY A 11 -8.06 15.19 -2.97
CA GLY A 11 -7.38 14.00 -3.48
C GLY A 11 -7.65 13.80 -4.97
N SER A 12 -6.61 13.45 -5.72
CA SER A 12 -6.70 12.95 -7.08
C SER A 12 -5.86 11.68 -7.21
N ASN A 13 -6.36 10.69 -7.92
CA ASN A 13 -5.70 9.39 -8.10
C ASN A 13 -5.73 8.97 -9.57
N ALA A 14 -4.65 8.35 -10.03
CA ALA A 14 -4.55 7.65 -11.29
C ALA A 14 -3.92 6.28 -11.04
N GLU A 15 -4.54 5.23 -11.57
CA GLU A 15 -4.10 3.86 -11.40
C GLU A 15 -4.13 3.12 -12.74
N PHE A 16 -3.14 2.28 -12.95
CA PHE A 16 -3.05 1.35 -14.07
C PHE A 16 -2.99 -0.07 -13.53
N ASN A 17 -3.86 -0.94 -14.06
CA ASN A 17 -4.01 -2.32 -13.61
C ASN A 17 -3.89 -3.31 -14.76
N ILE A 18 -3.25 -4.44 -14.48
CA ILE A 18 -3.23 -5.63 -15.32
C ILE A 18 -3.68 -6.81 -14.46
N ASP A 19 -4.68 -7.54 -14.94
CA ASP A 19 -5.20 -8.74 -14.29
C ASP A 19 -5.13 -9.92 -15.27
N TYR A 20 -4.71 -11.08 -14.76
CA TYR A 20 -4.70 -12.35 -15.49
C TYR A 20 -5.27 -13.45 -14.60
N SER A 21 -6.08 -14.33 -15.18
CA SER A 21 -6.65 -15.46 -14.47
C SER A 21 -6.80 -16.67 -15.38
N SER A 22 -6.44 -17.83 -14.84
CA SER A 22 -6.55 -19.14 -15.47
C SER A 22 -6.84 -20.20 -14.40
N GLN A 23 -7.00 -21.45 -14.82
CA GLN A 23 -7.28 -22.56 -13.90
C GLN A 23 -6.21 -22.75 -12.82
N TYR A 24 -4.93 -22.60 -13.18
CA TYR A 24 -3.81 -22.89 -12.29
C TYR A 24 -3.07 -21.64 -11.82
N PHE A 25 -3.22 -20.52 -12.53
CA PHE A 25 -2.49 -19.28 -12.23
C PHE A 25 -3.42 -18.08 -12.28
N SER A 26 -3.29 -17.18 -11.31
CA SER A 26 -3.83 -15.83 -11.37
C SER A 26 -2.75 -14.83 -11.01
N GLY A 27 -2.79 -13.65 -11.61
CA GLY A 27 -1.83 -12.58 -11.35
C GLY A 27 -2.49 -11.22 -11.46
N ARG A 28 -1.99 -10.26 -10.68
CA ARG A 28 -2.38 -8.86 -10.75
C ARG A 28 -1.13 -8.00 -10.62
N ALA A 29 -1.07 -6.94 -11.42
CA ALA A 29 -0.10 -5.87 -11.26
C ALA A 29 -0.84 -4.53 -11.27
N ALA A 30 -0.46 -3.64 -10.38
CA ALA A 30 -1.00 -2.29 -10.26
C ALA A 30 0.16 -1.30 -10.13
N ALA A 31 0.02 -0.14 -10.75
CA ALA A 31 0.85 1.02 -10.50
C ALA A 31 -0.06 2.23 -10.31
N PHE A 32 0.23 3.06 -9.32
CA PHE A 32 -0.64 4.16 -8.95
C PHE A 32 0.12 5.43 -8.63
N TYR A 33 -0.57 6.55 -8.79
CA TYR A 33 -0.14 7.88 -8.41
C TYR A 33 -1.32 8.64 -7.80
N GLN A 34 -1.15 9.09 -6.57
CA GLN A 34 -2.11 9.86 -5.81
C GLN A 34 -1.50 11.20 -5.40
N ALA A 35 -2.26 12.27 -5.61
CA ALA A 35 -1.95 13.63 -5.23
C ALA A 35 -2.95 14.10 -4.18
N LEU A 36 -2.46 14.49 -3.00
CA LEU A 36 -3.23 15.10 -1.93
C LEU A 36 -2.80 16.55 -1.75
N ASP A 37 -3.69 17.49 -2.09
CA ASP A 37 -3.50 18.92 -1.91
C ASP A 37 -4.27 19.40 -0.66
N ASN A 38 -3.78 20.48 -0.04
CA ASN A 38 -4.36 21.08 1.16
C ASN A 38 -4.50 20.12 2.37
N PHE A 39 -3.61 19.14 2.53
CA PHE A 39 -3.67 18.21 3.67
C PHE A 39 -3.78 18.96 5.01
N ILE A 40 -4.77 18.67 5.84
CA ILE A 40 -5.00 19.33 7.12
C ILE A 40 -4.20 18.60 8.18
N SER A 41 -3.10 19.20 8.64
CA SER A 41 -2.26 18.60 9.68
C SER A 41 -2.45 19.26 11.03
N GLN A 42 -2.30 18.44 12.07
CA GLN A 42 -2.25 18.85 13.47
C GLN A 42 -0.89 18.49 14.09
N TYR A 43 0.20 18.58 13.32
CA TYR A 43 1.57 18.26 13.77
C TYR A 43 1.73 18.68 15.23
N ALA A 44 2.09 17.76 16.12
CA ALA A 44 2.03 17.92 17.59
C ALA A 44 2.75 19.17 18.16
N GLN A 45 3.54 19.89 17.36
CA GLN A 45 4.17 21.17 17.71
C GLN A 45 3.33 22.41 17.35
N ASN A 46 2.27 22.26 16.56
CA ASN A 46 1.38 23.34 16.12
C ASN A 46 0.12 23.37 17.01
N LEU A 47 -0.02 24.43 17.80
CA LEU A 47 -1.22 24.73 18.59
C LEU A 47 -2.46 25.03 17.72
N ILE A 48 -2.26 25.14 16.39
CA ILE A 48 -3.25 25.54 15.40
C ILE A 48 -3.27 24.53 14.24
N VAL A 49 -4.44 23.95 13.99
CA VAL A 49 -4.77 23.10 12.84
C VAL A 49 -4.79 23.96 11.57
N THR A 50 -4.06 23.56 10.54
CA THR A 50 -3.96 24.30 9.28
C THR A 50 -3.63 23.38 8.10
N ASN A 51 -3.79 23.87 6.87
CA ASN A 51 -3.38 23.13 5.68
C ASN A 51 -1.85 23.12 5.55
N LEU A 52 -1.29 21.97 5.15
CA LEU A 52 0.08 21.85 4.72
C LEU A 52 0.26 22.65 3.43
N ASN A 53 1.26 23.54 3.41
CA ASN A 53 1.57 24.36 2.23
C ASN A 53 2.05 23.55 1.02
N GLN A 54 2.37 22.28 1.23
CA GLN A 54 2.97 21.41 0.23
C GLN A 54 2.02 20.26 -0.02
N ALA A 55 1.90 19.88 -1.28
CA ALA A 55 1.14 18.72 -1.63
C ALA A 55 1.90 17.43 -1.35
N ILE A 56 1.16 16.40 -0.94
CA ILE A 56 1.68 15.06 -0.74
C ILE A 56 1.46 14.28 -2.03
N ARG A 57 2.52 13.65 -2.53
CA ARG A 57 2.48 12.77 -3.70
C ARG A 57 2.82 11.37 -3.25
N ILE A 58 1.93 10.43 -3.53
CA ILE A 58 2.10 9.03 -3.20
C ILE A 58 2.11 8.28 -4.51
N TYR A 59 3.16 7.52 -4.77
CA TYR A 59 3.18 6.62 -5.92
C TYR A 59 3.71 5.27 -5.49
N GLY A 60 3.35 4.24 -6.24
CA GLY A 60 3.69 2.90 -5.84
C GLY A 60 3.30 1.87 -6.87
N TYR A 61 3.65 0.63 -6.56
CA TYR A 61 3.24 -0.53 -7.31
C TYR A 61 2.89 -1.68 -6.39
N GLU A 62 2.07 -2.58 -6.90
CA GLU A 62 1.76 -3.87 -6.30
C GLU A 62 1.79 -4.93 -7.39
N VAL A 63 2.44 -6.05 -7.12
CA VAL A 63 2.45 -7.21 -8.02
C VAL A 63 2.21 -8.44 -7.19
N GLY A 64 1.22 -9.24 -7.58
CA GLY A 64 0.86 -10.46 -6.87
C GLY A 64 0.48 -11.57 -7.83
N GLY A 65 0.68 -12.80 -7.39
CA GLY A 65 0.33 -13.98 -8.15
C GLY A 65 -0.02 -15.15 -7.24
N THR A 66 -0.91 -15.99 -7.74
CA THR A 66 -1.31 -17.23 -7.10
C THR A 66 -1.14 -18.38 -8.08
N PHE A 67 -0.48 -19.44 -7.63
CA PHE A 67 -0.47 -20.74 -8.28
C PHE A 67 -1.33 -21.72 -7.48
N ARG A 68 -2.18 -22.50 -8.15
CA ARG A 68 -3.06 -23.50 -7.54
C ARG A 68 -2.91 -24.83 -8.25
N TYR A 69 -2.64 -25.90 -7.51
CA TYR A 69 -2.58 -27.24 -8.08
C TYR A 69 -2.87 -28.31 -7.02
N LYS A 70 -3.87 -29.16 -7.28
CA LYS A 70 -4.22 -30.35 -6.47
C LYS A 70 -4.21 -30.12 -4.95
N GLY A 71 -4.90 -29.07 -4.51
CA GLY A 71 -5.02 -28.71 -3.08
C GLY A 71 -3.88 -27.83 -2.55
N VAL A 72 -2.77 -27.66 -3.28
CA VAL A 72 -1.73 -26.68 -2.98
C VAL A 72 -2.12 -25.32 -3.56
N SER A 73 -1.93 -24.25 -2.79
CA SER A 73 -2.00 -22.87 -3.28
C SER A 73 -0.77 -22.09 -2.78
N LEU A 74 0.03 -21.57 -3.70
CA LEU A 74 1.14 -20.66 -3.41
C LEU A 74 0.74 -19.25 -3.84
N ASN A 75 0.82 -18.29 -2.92
CA ASN A 75 0.59 -16.88 -3.19
C ASN A 75 1.87 -16.12 -2.90
N VAL A 76 2.26 -15.26 -3.84
CA VAL A 76 3.38 -14.34 -3.68
C VAL A 76 2.93 -12.94 -4.01
N GLY A 77 3.41 -11.96 -3.27
CA GLY A 77 3.10 -10.55 -3.49
C GLY A 77 4.28 -9.67 -3.11
N ILE A 78 4.48 -8.61 -3.87
CA ILE A 78 5.40 -7.52 -3.56
C ILE A 78 4.65 -6.20 -3.73
N SER A 79 4.82 -5.29 -2.79
CA SER A 79 4.35 -3.91 -2.93
C SER A 79 5.37 -2.92 -2.41
N ARG A 80 5.36 -1.72 -2.99
CA ARG A 80 6.13 -0.59 -2.48
C ARG A 80 5.38 0.71 -2.73
N THR A 81 5.45 1.60 -1.75
CA THR A 81 4.86 2.94 -1.82
C THR A 81 5.89 3.99 -1.44
N TRP A 82 5.81 5.14 -2.08
CA TRP A 82 6.68 6.29 -1.83
C TRP A 82 5.81 7.52 -1.56
N PRO A 83 5.41 7.74 -0.30
CA PRO A 83 4.80 8.99 0.10
C PRO A 83 5.88 10.07 0.15
N THR A 84 5.69 11.15 -0.61
CA THR A 84 6.67 12.23 -0.76
C THR A 84 6.04 13.60 -0.58
N THR A 85 6.83 14.52 -0.04
CA THR A 85 6.49 15.95 0.06
C THR A 85 7.70 16.74 -0.42
N ARG A 86 7.50 17.69 -1.35
CA ARG A 86 8.61 18.40 -2.04
C ARG A 86 9.66 17.48 -2.70
N GLY A 87 9.25 16.27 -3.10
CA GLY A 87 10.15 15.28 -3.71
C GLY A 87 11.01 14.49 -2.72
N TYR A 88 10.86 14.71 -1.41
CA TYR A 88 11.53 13.93 -0.37
C TYR A 88 10.56 12.93 0.24
N LEU A 89 11.05 11.73 0.58
CA LEU A 89 10.26 10.75 1.29
C LEU A 89 9.80 11.31 2.63
N MET A 90 8.53 11.08 2.94
CA MET A 90 7.96 11.49 4.21
C MET A 90 8.64 10.72 5.33
N ALA A 91 9.20 11.46 6.27
CA ALA A 91 9.68 10.89 7.52
C ALA A 91 8.48 10.33 8.29
N ASP A 92 8.71 9.20 8.97
CA ASP A 92 7.71 8.53 9.78
C ASP A 92 7.23 9.51 10.86
N SER A 93 6.05 10.07 10.63
CA SER A 93 5.39 10.98 11.55
C SER A 93 3.97 10.48 11.74
N TYR A 94 3.55 10.42 13.01
CA TYR A 94 2.32 9.76 13.47
C TYR A 94 1.03 10.17 12.74
N GLU A 95 1.02 11.22 11.92
CA GLU A 95 -0.18 11.77 11.28
C GLU A 95 -0.33 11.49 9.79
N LEU A 96 0.73 11.12 9.06
CA LEU A 96 0.73 11.27 7.60
C LEU A 96 0.94 9.97 6.84
N ALA A 97 2.15 9.42 6.91
CA ALA A 97 2.51 8.17 6.29
C ALA A 97 3.89 7.74 6.79
N ALA A 98 4.07 6.44 6.97
CA ALA A 98 5.39 5.84 7.07
C ALA A 98 5.80 5.40 5.66
N SER A 99 6.95 5.89 5.19
CA SER A 99 7.57 5.27 4.02
C SER A 99 8.05 3.87 4.41
N THR A 100 7.77 2.86 3.59
CA THR A 100 8.31 1.51 3.78
C THR A 100 9.17 1.11 2.59
N GLY A 101 10.14 0.22 2.82
CA GLY A 101 10.77 -0.51 1.72
C GLY A 101 9.77 -1.47 1.07
N ASN A 102 10.23 -2.26 0.10
CA ASN A 102 9.43 -3.32 -0.49
C ASN A 102 8.90 -4.27 0.58
N VAL A 103 7.60 -4.54 0.55
CA VAL A 103 6.92 -5.51 1.38
C VAL A 103 6.67 -6.75 0.54
N PHE A 104 7.21 -7.88 0.97
CA PHE A 104 6.99 -9.19 0.35
C PHE A 104 6.04 -10.00 1.22
N ILE A 105 5.06 -10.64 0.60
CA ILE A 105 4.15 -11.59 1.24
C ILE A 105 4.26 -12.91 0.50
N ILE A 106 4.50 -13.99 1.24
CA ILE A 106 4.52 -15.35 0.72
C ILE A 106 3.56 -16.18 1.57
N LYS A 107 2.60 -16.85 0.92
CA LYS A 107 1.64 -17.74 1.57
C LYS A 107 1.60 -19.07 0.85
N LEU A 108 1.76 -20.16 1.61
CA LEU A 108 1.58 -21.51 1.13
C LEU A 108 0.41 -22.16 1.87
N ASP A 109 -0.56 -22.65 1.12
CA ASP A 109 -1.71 -23.38 1.62
C ASP A 109 -1.71 -24.80 1.07
N TYR A 110 -2.12 -25.78 1.86
CA TYR A 110 -2.42 -27.13 1.42
C TYR A 110 -3.72 -27.64 2.03
N THR A 111 -4.71 -27.91 1.18
CA THR A 111 -5.99 -28.50 1.58
C THR A 111 -5.98 -29.99 1.30
N ILE A 112 -6.14 -30.80 2.35
CA ILE A 112 -6.23 -32.25 2.28
C ILE A 112 -7.58 -32.63 1.63
N PRO A 113 -7.61 -33.21 0.42
CA PRO A 113 -8.87 -33.38 -0.32
C PRO A 113 -9.92 -34.26 0.36
N LYS A 114 -9.48 -35.23 1.16
CA LYS A 114 -10.37 -36.20 1.83
C LYS A 114 -11.04 -35.65 3.09
N THR A 115 -10.37 -34.73 3.80
CA THR A 115 -10.83 -34.24 5.10
C THR A 115 -11.24 -32.77 5.06
N GLY A 116 -10.85 -32.04 4.01
CA GLY A 116 -11.06 -30.60 3.90
C GLY A 116 -10.17 -29.76 4.82
N ILE A 117 -9.30 -30.38 5.63
CA ILE A 117 -8.37 -29.67 6.52
C ILE A 117 -7.38 -28.88 5.67
N ASN A 118 -7.21 -27.60 6.00
CA ASN A 118 -6.24 -26.70 5.37
C ASN A 118 -5.09 -26.40 6.32
N LEU A 119 -3.86 -26.57 5.84
CA LEU A 119 -2.64 -26.15 6.50
C LEU A 119 -2.09 -24.93 5.77
N ALA A 120 -1.85 -23.84 6.51
CA ALA A 120 -1.40 -22.58 5.95
C ALA A 120 -0.11 -22.11 6.62
N TRP A 121 0.83 -21.63 5.81
CA TRP A 121 2.02 -20.91 6.24
C TRP A 121 2.04 -19.53 5.57
N LEU A 122 2.30 -18.48 6.35
CA LEU A 122 2.37 -17.10 5.90
C LEU A 122 3.65 -16.47 6.40
N SER A 123 4.37 -15.79 5.52
CA SER A 123 5.54 -14.98 5.86
C SER A 123 5.44 -13.58 5.24
N ARG A 124 5.93 -12.59 5.98
CA ARG A 124 6.05 -11.20 5.53
C ARG A 124 7.47 -10.71 5.73
N PHE A 125 8.07 -10.15 4.70
CA PHE A 125 9.39 -9.52 4.74
C PHE A 125 9.28 -8.07 4.34
N VAL A 126 10.06 -7.19 4.97
CA VAL A 126 10.10 -5.77 4.65
C VAL A 126 11.55 -5.39 4.45
N THR A 127 11.87 -4.80 3.31
CA THR A 127 13.22 -4.27 3.04
C THR A 127 13.42 -2.92 3.72
N GLY A 128 14.69 -2.53 3.91
CA GLY A 128 15.03 -1.17 4.34
C GLY A 128 14.58 -0.12 3.32
N LEU A 129 14.53 1.14 3.78
CA LEU A 129 14.17 2.29 2.95
C LEU A 129 15.22 2.60 1.88
#